data_AF-A0AA88ULM8-F1
#
_entry.id   AF-A0AA88ULM8-F1
#
_cell.length_a   1.000
_cell.length_b   1.000
_cell.length_c   1.000
_cell.angle_alpha   90.00
_cell.angle_beta   90.00
_cell.angle_gamma   90.00
#
_symmetry.space_group_name_H-M   'P 1'
#
loop_
_entity.id
_entity.type
_entity.pdbx_description
1 polymer ?
#
loop_
_entity_poly.entity_id
_entity_poly.type
_entity_poly.pdbx_seq_one_letter_code
_entity_poly.pdbx_strand_id
1 'polypeptide(L)'
;MQSNIPLRKHQQQEGFQPMKKAERTARHSVQQSNKKQWLSTSPTSNCVILELPWNIMSDIFFRLPFKTIATCRFVCKTWLDFISHPDFAAPYSAITPLQLMLGASIPQRTLHLVELEQVPPTHDSVHKNDEHKDEELLFSASGKRFITAKFSLSSISIAERADGKTFSRSLPRSCTTVNSCHGLLYLSEVKFCNLSVIYNPITGQYIRIPKNTGDAGSRRVSGFGFSSMSKKYKVFQLCYPSGRAWVNTIGSDSWRRSCCSTNPTEDSEYCTFIDGHVFWLSVSQKQQLDFVFSFDFETERFGRLELPPHLVKERKSGTSLMTMGELRGCLYVCNVGFRNPIDIWALKEGSAWTKELVVETCGRYRLPTMSGAYWPIKRLPDGDILMFCNIRIISQSAMVPYNVATKSSRYYKIYRVNTQLPKAPLVPIVFIPNFVSFKALMGNNVEVLNVSSSVAAPGLPSDRQPIQAVWVSCFSHVASYKNVGRH
;
A
#
# COMPACT_ATOMS: atom_id res chain seq x y z
N MET A 1 -20.19 18.58 18.03
CA MET A 1 -20.22 17.18 18.54
C MET A 1 -18.92 16.53 18.11
N GLN A 2 -17.97 16.37 19.03
CA GLN A 2 -16.74 15.61 18.77
C GLN A 2 -17.11 14.13 18.68
N SER A 3 -17.01 13.53 17.49
CA SER A 3 -17.13 12.09 17.32
C SER A 3 -15.87 11.44 17.88
N ASN A 4 -15.97 10.76 19.02
CA ASN A 4 -14.91 9.87 19.50
C ASN A 4 -14.68 8.80 18.45
N ILE A 5 -13.56 8.87 17.72
CA ILE A 5 -13.13 7.81 16.79
C ILE A 5 -12.44 6.75 17.65
N PRO A 6 -13.02 5.55 17.82
CA PRO A 6 -12.38 4.50 18.59
C PRO A 6 -11.26 3.88 17.77
N LEU A 7 -10.03 4.39 17.94
CA LEU A 7 -8.82 3.69 17.51
C LEU A 7 -8.53 2.56 18.52
N ARG A 8 -8.17 1.37 18.02
CA ARG A 8 -7.98 0.16 18.83
C ARG A 8 -6.85 0.30 19.85
N LYS A 9 -7.00 -0.37 21.00
CA LYS A 9 -5.97 -0.52 22.04
C LYS A 9 -4.67 -1.09 21.45
N HIS A 10 -3.59 -0.32 21.46
CA HIS A 10 -2.27 -0.88 21.13
C HIS A 10 -1.58 -1.35 22.41
N GLN A 11 -1.22 -2.65 22.44
CA GLN A 11 -0.29 -3.18 23.43
C GLN A 11 1.03 -2.42 23.33
N GLN A 12 1.31 -1.59 24.33
CA GLN A 12 2.63 -1.02 24.56
C GLN A 12 3.61 -2.17 24.84
N GLN A 13 4.79 -2.06 24.23
CA GLN A 13 6.04 -2.79 24.49
C GLN A 13 5.98 -4.03 25.40
N GLU A 14 6.11 -5.21 24.78
CA GLU A 14 6.97 -6.26 25.31
C GLU A 14 7.94 -6.68 24.20
N GLY A 15 9.23 -6.80 24.54
CA GLY A 15 10.32 -7.02 23.59
C GLY A 15 10.13 -8.23 22.69
N PHE A 16 10.55 -8.11 21.42
CA PHE A 16 10.94 -9.19 20.49
C PHE A 16 10.25 -10.58 20.61
N GLN A 17 8.94 -10.60 20.91
CA GLN A 17 8.08 -11.80 21.03
C GLN A 17 6.70 -11.70 20.32
N PRO A 18 6.16 -10.53 19.87
CA PRO A 18 4.83 -10.48 19.23
C PRO A 18 4.71 -11.31 17.95
N MET A 19 5.79 -11.36 17.15
CA MET A 19 5.83 -12.09 15.87
C MET A 19 5.65 -13.59 16.10
N LYS A 20 6.31 -14.16 17.13
CA LYS A 20 6.15 -15.58 17.50
C LYS A 20 4.75 -15.90 18.02
N LYS A 21 4.08 -14.98 18.73
CA LYS A 21 2.73 -15.18 19.24
C LYS A 21 1.68 -15.07 18.13
N ALA A 22 1.79 -14.09 17.24
CA ALA A 22 0.92 -13.95 16.07
C ALA A 22 1.10 -15.11 15.08
N GLU A 23 2.35 -15.53 14.82
CA GLU A 23 2.66 -16.74 14.05
C GLU A 23 2.08 -18.01 14.70
N ARG A 24 2.20 -18.16 16.03
CA ARG A 24 1.62 -19.31 16.76
C ARG A 24 0.09 -19.32 16.69
N THR A 25 -0.56 -18.16 16.85
CA THR A 25 -2.03 -18.06 16.75
C THR A 25 -2.51 -18.32 15.32
N ALA A 26 -1.81 -17.80 14.30
CA ALA A 26 -2.09 -18.09 12.89
C ALA A 26 -1.89 -19.58 12.57
N ARG A 27 -0.84 -20.21 13.10
CA ARG A 27 -0.59 -21.65 12.99
C ARG A 27 -1.69 -22.48 13.66
N HIS A 28 -2.17 -22.07 14.83
CA HIS A 28 -3.27 -22.74 15.52
C HIS A 28 -4.62 -22.59 14.80
N SER A 29 -4.92 -21.43 14.20
CA SER A 29 -6.14 -21.25 13.41
C SER A 29 -6.16 -22.13 12.14
N VAL A 30 -5.00 -22.33 11.50
CA VAL A 30 -4.85 -23.22 10.33
C VAL A 30 -4.95 -24.70 10.74
N GLN A 31 -4.54 -25.07 11.96
CA GLN A 31 -4.71 -26.43 12.48
C GLN A 31 -6.18 -26.77 12.79
N GLN A 32 -7.00 -25.79 13.16
CA GLN A 32 -8.42 -26.02 13.50
C GLN A 32 -9.35 -26.10 12.29
N SER A 33 -9.00 -25.52 11.14
CA SER A 33 -9.85 -25.57 9.93
C SER A 33 -9.80 -26.90 9.17
N ASN A 34 -8.86 -27.80 9.48
CA ASN A 34 -8.64 -29.04 8.74
C ASN A 34 -9.25 -30.28 9.43
N LYS A 35 -10.53 -30.53 9.16
CA LYS A 35 -11.14 -31.87 9.25
C LYS A 35 -11.89 -32.30 7.99
N LYS A 36 -11.75 -31.57 6.87
CA LYS A 36 -12.35 -31.95 5.58
C LYS A 36 -11.29 -32.09 4.48
N GLN A 37 -10.70 -33.28 4.49
CA GLN A 37 -10.35 -34.12 3.33
C GLN A 37 -10.05 -33.42 1.99
N TRP A 38 -8.78 -33.10 1.76
CA TRP A 38 -8.19 -33.01 0.42
C TRP A 38 -7.65 -34.40 0.05
N LEU A 39 -8.48 -35.24 -0.58
CA LEU A 39 -8.01 -36.51 -1.16
C LEU A 39 -8.42 -36.61 -2.65
N SER A 40 -7.36 -36.68 -3.45
CA SER A 40 -7.16 -37.22 -4.80
C SER A 40 -7.82 -36.55 -6.02
N THR A 41 -6.98 -36.29 -7.05
CA THR A 41 -7.05 -37.00 -8.35
C THR A 41 -5.71 -36.91 -9.12
N SER A 42 -5.23 -38.09 -9.55
CA SER A 42 -4.36 -38.44 -10.69
C SER A 42 -2.85 -38.04 -10.74
N PRO A 43 -1.93 -39.02 -10.92
CA PRO A 43 -0.48 -38.82 -10.91
C PRO A 43 0.09 -38.59 -12.33
N THR A 44 0.44 -37.35 -12.66
CA THR A 44 1.34 -37.05 -13.81
C THR A 44 2.28 -35.88 -13.54
N SER A 45 2.70 -35.66 -12.29
CA SER A 45 3.73 -34.66 -11.99
C SER A 45 4.74 -35.24 -11.01
N ASN A 46 6.00 -35.42 -11.46
CA ASN A 46 7.17 -35.82 -10.66
C ASN A 46 7.59 -34.75 -9.62
N CYS A 47 6.63 -34.03 -9.03
CA CYS A 47 6.87 -32.93 -8.12
C CYS A 47 6.38 -33.30 -6.72
N VAL A 48 7.28 -33.93 -5.94
CA VAL A 48 7.09 -34.37 -4.54
C VAL A 48 6.46 -33.29 -3.65
N ILE A 49 6.63 -32.02 -4.00
CA ILE A 49 6.13 -30.87 -3.26
C ILE A 49 4.60 -30.79 -3.30
N LEU A 50 4.00 -31.16 -4.44
CA LEU A 50 2.55 -31.17 -4.61
C LEU A 50 1.89 -32.31 -3.80
N GLU A 51 2.70 -33.24 -3.28
CA GLU A 51 2.27 -34.34 -2.43
C GLU A 51 2.42 -34.02 -0.94
N LEU A 52 3.01 -32.86 -0.59
CA LEU A 52 3.16 -32.45 0.81
C LEU A 52 1.79 -32.12 1.44
N PRO A 53 1.56 -32.47 2.71
CA PRO A 53 0.36 -32.05 3.43
C PRO A 53 0.22 -30.53 3.48
N TRP A 54 -1.03 -30.04 3.46
CA TRP A 54 -1.36 -28.60 3.45
C TRP A 54 -0.59 -27.79 4.50
N ASN A 55 -0.53 -28.28 5.74
CA ASN A 55 0.16 -27.61 6.85
C ASN A 55 1.67 -27.45 6.63
N ILE A 56 2.30 -28.41 5.95
CA ILE A 56 3.74 -28.35 5.63
C ILE A 56 3.97 -27.34 4.52
N MET A 57 3.14 -27.37 3.46
CA MET A 57 3.19 -26.35 2.42
C MET A 57 2.99 -24.95 3.01
N SER A 58 2.01 -24.77 3.91
CA SER A 58 1.76 -23.49 4.55
C SER A 58 2.98 -22.99 5.32
N ASP A 59 3.63 -23.81 6.15
CA ASP A 59 4.80 -23.38 6.93
C ASP A 59 5.99 -23.04 6.02
N ILE A 60 6.15 -23.72 4.88
CA ILE A 60 7.17 -23.38 3.88
C ILE A 60 6.85 -22.01 3.27
N PHE A 61 5.64 -21.82 2.72
CA PHE A 61 5.28 -20.57 2.07
C PHE A 61 5.23 -19.39 3.04
N PHE A 62 4.81 -19.55 4.30
CA PHE A 62 4.85 -18.47 5.30
C PHE A 62 6.25 -17.93 5.59
N ARG A 63 7.32 -18.68 5.27
CA ARG A 63 8.71 -18.25 5.47
C ARG A 63 9.32 -17.56 4.26
N LEU A 64 8.64 -17.59 3.12
CA LEU A 64 9.16 -17.02 1.89
C LEU A 64 8.85 -15.52 1.81
N PRO A 65 9.76 -14.70 1.25
CA PRO A 65 9.46 -13.32 0.94
C PRO A 65 8.30 -13.20 -0.04
N PHE A 66 7.65 -12.04 -0.05
CA PHE A 66 6.49 -11.82 -0.90
C PHE A 66 6.82 -12.01 -2.38
N LYS A 67 7.94 -11.46 -2.86
CA LYS A 67 8.34 -11.60 -4.28
C LYS A 67 8.43 -13.07 -4.69
N THR A 68 8.99 -13.91 -3.83
CA THR A 68 9.11 -15.36 -4.09
C THR A 68 7.73 -16.01 -4.17
N ILE A 69 6.83 -15.72 -3.24
CA ILE A 69 5.46 -16.28 -3.25
C ILE A 69 4.67 -15.79 -4.47
N ALA A 70 4.83 -14.52 -4.84
CA ALA A 70 4.21 -13.98 -6.05
C ALA A 70 4.67 -14.76 -7.29
N THR A 71 5.96 -15.10 -7.39
CA THR A 71 6.49 -15.97 -8.45
C THR A 71 5.91 -17.39 -8.38
N CYS A 72 5.81 -17.98 -7.19
CA CYS A 72 5.25 -19.33 -6.99
C CYS A 72 3.83 -19.49 -7.56
N ARG A 73 3.03 -18.43 -7.61
CA ARG A 73 1.69 -18.45 -8.22
C ARG A 73 1.69 -18.77 -9.71
N PHE A 74 2.78 -18.49 -10.41
CA PHE A 74 2.90 -18.71 -11.86
C PHE A 74 3.53 -20.06 -12.21
N VAL A 75 3.94 -20.83 -11.21
CA VAL A 75 4.65 -22.11 -11.38
C VAL A 75 3.69 -23.23 -11.78
N CYS A 76 2.58 -23.39 -11.05
CA CYS A 76 1.55 -24.39 -11.36
C CYS A 76 0.18 -24.00 -10.79
N LYS A 77 -0.89 -24.64 -11.29
CA LYS A 77 -2.27 -24.39 -10.83
C LYS A 77 -2.47 -24.70 -9.34
N THR A 78 -1.90 -25.80 -8.85
CA THR A 78 -2.01 -26.18 -7.44
C THR A 78 -1.43 -25.12 -6.50
N TRP A 79 -0.25 -24.56 -6.82
CA TRP A 79 0.34 -23.48 -6.03
C TRP A 79 -0.45 -22.19 -6.18
N LEU A 80 -0.94 -21.88 -7.38
CA LEU A 80 -1.83 -20.73 -7.60
C LEU A 80 -3.06 -20.82 -6.69
N ASP A 81 -3.73 -21.98 -6.68
CA ASP A 81 -4.94 -22.23 -5.90
C ASP A 81 -4.64 -22.20 -4.39
N PHE A 82 -3.56 -22.86 -3.96
CA PHE A 82 -3.10 -22.86 -2.57
C PHE A 82 -2.81 -21.44 -2.06
N ILE A 83 -2.00 -20.67 -2.79
CA ILE A 83 -1.58 -19.33 -2.40
C ILE A 83 -2.75 -18.34 -2.45
N SER A 84 -3.70 -18.54 -3.38
CA SER A 84 -4.90 -17.71 -3.48
C SER A 84 -5.98 -18.07 -2.46
N HIS A 85 -5.87 -19.22 -1.81
CA HIS A 85 -6.88 -19.70 -0.87
C HIS A 85 -6.95 -18.78 0.36
N PRO A 86 -8.16 -18.35 0.80
CA PRO A 86 -8.30 -17.44 1.95
C PRO A 86 -7.60 -17.93 3.22
N ASP A 87 -7.64 -19.23 3.50
CA ASP A 87 -7.00 -19.84 4.68
C ASP A 87 -5.47 -19.76 4.69
N PHE A 88 -4.84 -19.54 3.53
CA PHE A 88 -3.42 -19.25 3.45
C PHE A 88 -3.18 -17.73 3.35
N ALA A 89 -3.87 -17.07 2.42
CA ALA A 89 -3.62 -15.68 2.07
C ALA A 89 -3.91 -14.71 3.22
N ALA A 90 -5.00 -14.89 3.96
CA ALA A 90 -5.34 -13.97 5.06
C ALA A 90 -4.32 -14.04 6.22
N PRO A 91 -3.93 -15.23 6.72
CA PRO A 91 -2.84 -15.34 7.68
C PRO A 91 -1.50 -14.83 7.12
N TYR A 92 -1.22 -15.08 5.84
CA TYR A 92 0.03 -14.63 5.21
C TYR A 92 0.12 -13.10 5.20
N SER A 93 -0.94 -12.41 4.75
CA SER A 93 -1.01 -10.95 4.76
C SER A 93 -0.91 -10.36 6.18
N ALA A 94 -1.41 -11.07 7.20
CA ALA A 94 -1.35 -10.61 8.59
C ALA A 94 0.08 -10.65 9.18
N ILE A 95 0.92 -11.59 8.73
CA ILE A 95 2.33 -11.68 9.15
C ILE A 95 3.29 -10.96 8.21
N THR A 96 2.84 -10.65 6.98
CA THR A 96 3.65 -9.95 5.99
C THR A 96 3.96 -8.54 6.50
N PRO A 97 5.25 -8.15 6.58
CA PRO A 97 5.60 -6.81 7.00
C PRO A 97 5.04 -5.78 6.02
N LEU A 98 4.66 -4.61 6.55
CA LEU A 98 4.16 -3.49 5.75
C LEU A 98 5.10 -3.21 4.56
N GLN A 99 4.54 -3.24 3.36
CA GLN A 99 5.23 -2.88 2.13
C GLN A 99 4.78 -1.52 1.63
N LEU A 100 5.57 -0.96 0.72
CA LEU A 100 5.34 0.37 0.19
C LEU A 100 5.01 0.27 -1.29
N MET A 101 3.83 0.72 -1.68
CA MET A 101 3.52 0.96 -3.09
C MET A 101 3.80 2.44 -3.39
N LEU A 102 4.80 2.71 -4.20
CA LEU A 102 5.05 4.04 -4.74
C LEU A 102 4.20 4.22 -5.98
N GLY A 103 3.14 5.01 -5.85
CA GLY A 103 2.29 5.41 -6.97
C GLY A 103 2.62 6.82 -7.40
N ALA A 104 2.79 7.07 -8.70
CA ALA A 104 3.06 8.42 -9.16
C ALA A 104 1.79 9.28 -9.19
N SER A 105 1.94 10.55 -8.81
CA SER A 105 1.09 11.59 -9.39
C SER A 105 1.35 11.66 -10.90
N ILE A 106 0.34 12.06 -11.69
CA ILE A 106 0.38 12.11 -13.16
C ILE A 106 1.72 12.71 -13.62
N PRO A 107 2.49 12.04 -14.50
CA PRO A 107 2.01 11.17 -15.59
C PRO A 107 2.55 9.74 -15.58
N GLN A 108 3.21 9.28 -14.52
CA GLN A 108 3.83 7.95 -14.56
C GLN A 108 2.73 6.88 -14.46
N ARG A 109 2.70 5.98 -15.45
CA ARG A 109 1.71 4.89 -15.55
C ARG A 109 2.23 3.60 -14.90
N THR A 110 3.16 3.72 -13.95
CA THR A 110 3.83 2.59 -13.32
C THR A 110 3.76 2.75 -11.81
N LEU A 111 3.35 1.67 -11.13
CA LEU A 111 3.43 1.53 -9.69
C LEU A 111 4.67 0.72 -9.35
N HIS A 112 5.40 1.12 -8.31
CA HIS A 112 6.57 0.40 -7.82
C HIS A 112 6.29 -0.12 -6.41
N LEU A 113 6.19 -1.44 -6.26
CA LEU A 113 6.15 -2.08 -4.95
C LEU A 113 7.57 -2.24 -4.44
N VAL A 114 7.87 -1.68 -3.27
CA VAL A 114 9.19 -1.68 -2.65
C VAL A 114 9.19 -2.64 -1.46
N GLU A 115 10.06 -3.65 -1.53
CA GLU A 115 10.34 -4.61 -0.46
C GLU A 115 11.74 -4.32 0.12
N LEU A 116 11.88 -4.42 1.44
CA LEU A 116 13.15 -4.25 2.13
C LEU A 116 13.66 -5.64 2.55
N GLU A 117 14.78 -6.04 1.98
CA GLU A 117 15.49 -7.29 2.26
C GLU A 117 16.69 -7.01 3.19
N GLN A 118 16.88 -7.86 4.19
CA GLN A 118 18.09 -7.86 5.01
C GLN A 118 19.12 -8.75 4.32
N VAL A 119 20.22 -8.17 3.88
CA VAL A 119 21.36 -8.90 3.33
C VAL A 119 22.31 -9.17 4.49
N PRO A 120 22.71 -10.43 4.75
CA PRO A 120 23.76 -10.72 5.70
C PRO A 120 25.01 -9.88 5.38
N PRO A 121 25.74 -9.35 6.38
CA PRO A 121 27.00 -8.67 6.12
C PRO A 121 28.00 -9.69 5.59
N THR A 122 28.05 -9.87 4.27
CA THR A 122 29.14 -10.59 3.62
C THR A 122 30.33 -9.65 3.55
N HIS A 123 31.51 -10.15 3.95
CA HIS A 123 32.78 -9.46 3.80
C HIS A 123 32.92 -8.91 2.39
N ASP A 124 33.14 -7.60 2.30
CA ASP A 124 33.65 -6.85 1.15
C ASP A 124 33.20 -7.30 -0.25
N SER A 125 32.18 -6.63 -0.78
CA SER A 125 32.19 -6.31 -2.21
C SER A 125 31.78 -4.86 -2.44
N VAL A 126 32.81 -4.02 -2.53
CA VAL A 126 32.76 -2.77 -3.30
C VAL A 126 32.52 -3.18 -4.76
N HIS A 127 31.26 -3.38 -5.15
CA HIS A 127 30.94 -3.56 -6.56
C HIS A 127 31.09 -2.22 -7.27
N LYS A 128 32.13 -2.16 -8.10
CA LYS A 128 32.37 -1.13 -9.11
C LYS A 128 31.13 -0.98 -9.99
N ASN A 129 30.91 0.24 -10.48
CA ASN A 129 29.87 0.60 -11.43
C ASN A 129 29.88 -0.33 -12.66
N ASP A 130 29.06 -1.37 -12.67
CA ASP A 130 28.77 -2.14 -13.88
C ASP A 130 27.47 -1.60 -14.52
N GLU A 131 27.62 -1.00 -15.69
CA GLU A 131 26.55 -0.44 -16.53
C GLU A 131 25.78 -1.50 -17.33
N HIS A 132 25.65 -2.74 -16.84
CA HIS A 132 24.90 -3.79 -17.54
C HIS A 132 23.59 -4.19 -16.86
N LYS A 133 22.52 -3.69 -17.51
CA LYS A 133 21.19 -4.26 -17.79
C LYS A 133 20.41 -4.99 -16.67
N ASP A 134 19.19 -4.49 -16.48
CA ASP A 134 17.99 -5.11 -15.89
C ASP A 134 17.65 -4.93 -14.39
N GLU A 135 16.68 -4.02 -14.20
CA GLU A 135 15.43 -4.18 -13.41
C GLU A 135 15.38 -4.04 -11.88
N GLU A 136 16.44 -4.18 -11.07
CA GLU A 136 16.35 -4.03 -9.59
C GLU A 136 16.95 -2.72 -9.04
N LEU A 137 16.21 -2.04 -8.15
CA LEU A 137 16.65 -0.88 -7.37
C LEU A 137 17.63 -1.31 -6.26
N LEU A 138 18.85 -1.70 -6.62
CA LEU A 138 19.85 -2.17 -5.66
C LEU A 138 20.59 -0.98 -5.02
N PHE A 139 20.36 -0.76 -3.72
CA PHE A 139 21.35 -0.10 -2.87
C PHE A 139 21.62 -1.00 -1.66
N SER A 140 22.90 -1.27 -1.42
CA SER A 140 23.40 -1.83 -0.16
C SER A 140 24.16 -0.71 0.56
N ALA A 141 23.61 -0.21 1.66
CA ALA A 141 24.47 0.38 2.69
C ALA A 141 23.84 0.07 4.05
N SER A 142 24.64 -0.55 4.91
CA SER A 142 24.28 -1.24 6.18
C SER A 142 23.65 -2.64 6.06
N GLY A 143 23.93 -3.39 4.98
CA GLY A 143 23.39 -4.76 4.82
C GLY A 143 21.88 -4.79 4.56
N LYS A 144 21.31 -3.68 4.04
CA LYS A 144 19.90 -3.58 3.67
C LYS A 144 19.80 -3.37 2.18
N ARG A 145 18.96 -4.14 1.50
CA ARG A 145 18.70 -4.10 0.05
C ARG A 145 17.24 -3.80 -0.19
N PHE A 146 16.92 -2.94 -1.15
CA PHE A 146 15.54 -2.75 -1.59
C PHE A 146 15.32 -3.55 -2.89
N ILE A 147 14.20 -4.25 -2.98
CA ILE A 147 13.76 -4.89 -4.20
C ILE A 147 12.50 -4.18 -4.68
N THR A 148 12.35 -4.02 -5.99
CA THR A 148 11.12 -3.48 -6.55
C THR A 148 10.45 -4.37 -7.57
N ALA A 149 9.12 -4.44 -7.48
CA ALA A 149 8.26 -4.97 -8.53
C ALA A 149 7.51 -3.81 -9.21
N LYS A 150 7.42 -3.84 -10.54
CA LYS A 150 6.76 -2.80 -11.35
C LYS A 150 5.41 -3.30 -11.85
N PHE A 151 4.39 -2.44 -11.78
CA PHE A 151 3.06 -2.72 -12.33
C PHE A 151 2.62 -1.57 -13.23
N SER A 152 2.31 -1.86 -14.50
CA SER A 152 1.84 -0.83 -15.43
C SER A 152 0.32 -0.65 -15.36
N LEU A 153 -0.12 0.57 -15.06
CA LEU A 153 -1.52 0.98 -15.13
C LEU A 153 -2.04 1.04 -16.58
N SER A 154 -1.17 1.17 -17.58
CA SER A 154 -1.60 1.15 -18.98
C SER A 154 -2.09 -0.22 -19.44
N SER A 155 -1.73 -1.28 -18.71
CA SER A 155 -2.16 -2.64 -18.99
C SER A 155 -3.61 -2.89 -18.54
N ILE A 156 -4.19 -2.00 -17.72
CA ILE A 156 -5.61 -2.04 -17.39
C ILE A 156 -6.39 -1.54 -18.60
N SER A 157 -7.07 -2.45 -19.28
CA SER A 157 -7.98 -2.16 -20.37
C SER A 157 -9.37 -1.83 -19.85
N ILE A 158 -10.06 -0.86 -20.45
CA ILE A 158 -11.40 -0.45 -20.08
C ILE A 158 -12.26 -0.58 -21.33
N ALA A 159 -13.30 -1.40 -21.27
CA ALA A 159 -14.28 -1.50 -22.34
C ALA A 159 -15.18 -0.25 -22.33
N GLU A 160 -15.33 0.39 -23.47
CA GLU A 160 -16.25 1.50 -23.69
C GLU A 160 -17.20 1.15 -24.84
N ARG A 161 -18.45 1.60 -24.73
CA ARG A 161 -19.45 1.47 -25.79
C ARG A 161 -19.72 2.85 -26.37
N ALA A 162 -19.55 2.99 -27.67
CA ALA A 162 -19.99 4.15 -28.44
C ALA A 162 -20.58 3.66 -29.77
N ASP A 163 -21.69 4.27 -30.20
CA ASP A 163 -22.34 3.98 -31.49
C ASP A 163 -22.62 2.49 -31.75
N GLY A 164 -23.06 1.77 -30.71
CA GLY A 164 -23.34 0.32 -30.79
C GLY A 164 -22.10 -0.57 -30.89
N LYS A 165 -20.89 -0.02 -30.92
CA LYS A 165 -19.63 -0.76 -30.96
C LYS A 165 -18.94 -0.73 -29.60
N THR A 166 -18.32 -1.86 -29.24
CA THR A 166 -17.49 -1.96 -28.03
C THR A 166 -16.03 -1.85 -28.44
N PHE A 167 -15.30 -0.92 -27.84
CA PHE A 167 -13.85 -0.80 -28.00
C PHE A 167 -13.15 -0.86 -26.65
N SER A 168 -11.88 -1.23 -26.65
CA SER A 168 -11.04 -1.30 -25.46
C SER A 168 -10.04 -0.15 -25.47
N ARG A 169 -9.92 0.55 -24.34
CA ARG A 169 -8.96 1.64 -24.15
C ARG A 169 -8.16 1.43 -22.87
N SER A 170 -6.86 1.71 -22.87
CA SER A 170 -6.07 1.72 -21.63
C SER A 170 -6.62 2.72 -20.61
N LEU A 171 -6.51 2.41 -19.32
CA LEU A 171 -6.93 3.27 -18.21
C LEU A 171 -6.43 4.72 -18.40
N PRO A 172 -7.29 5.74 -18.50
CA PRO A 172 -6.92 7.12 -18.79
C PRO A 172 -5.78 7.66 -17.92
N ARG A 173 -4.94 8.54 -18.48
CA ARG A 173 -3.88 9.22 -17.72
C ARG A 173 -4.42 10.13 -16.61
N SER A 174 -5.69 10.50 -16.68
CA SER A 174 -6.39 11.23 -15.62
C SER A 174 -6.70 10.34 -14.41
N CYS A 175 -6.51 9.02 -14.46
CA CYS A 175 -6.72 8.16 -13.30
C CYS A 175 -5.47 8.08 -12.42
N THR A 176 -5.64 8.29 -11.12
CA THR A 176 -4.58 8.17 -10.11
C THR A 176 -4.99 7.21 -9.01
N THR A 177 -4.02 6.75 -8.23
CA THR A 177 -4.31 5.99 -7.01
C THR A 177 -4.84 6.93 -5.94
N VAL A 178 -6.02 6.62 -5.40
CA VAL A 178 -6.66 7.38 -4.32
C VAL A 178 -6.17 6.86 -2.97
N ASN A 179 -6.37 5.57 -2.69
CA ASN A 179 -5.89 4.91 -1.48
C ASN A 179 -5.78 3.38 -1.69
N SER A 180 -5.22 2.68 -0.70
CA SER A 180 -5.27 1.22 -0.60
C SER A 180 -6.16 0.77 0.56
N CYS A 181 -6.79 -0.39 0.43
CA CYS A 181 -7.46 -1.11 1.51
C CYS A 181 -7.25 -2.62 1.29
N HIS A 182 -6.70 -3.31 2.29
CA HIS A 182 -6.43 -4.75 2.25
C HIS A 182 -5.69 -5.25 0.99
N GLY A 183 -4.70 -4.49 0.51
CA GLY A 183 -3.93 -4.85 -0.69
C GLY A 183 -4.63 -4.63 -2.01
N LEU A 184 -5.80 -3.99 -1.99
CA LEU A 184 -6.52 -3.53 -3.17
C LEU A 184 -6.30 -2.03 -3.31
N LEU A 185 -6.10 -1.57 -4.55
CA LEU A 185 -5.92 -0.16 -4.89
C LEU A 185 -7.21 0.40 -5.45
N TYR A 186 -7.64 1.55 -4.94
CA TYR A 186 -8.69 2.33 -5.56
C TYR A 186 -8.10 3.36 -6.51
N LEU A 187 -8.42 3.22 -7.79
CA LEU A 187 -7.99 4.11 -8.87
C LEU A 187 -9.19 4.93 -9.34
N SER A 188 -9.03 6.24 -9.49
CA SER A 188 -10.12 7.11 -9.94
C SER A 188 -9.61 8.27 -10.77
N GLU A 189 -10.44 8.73 -11.70
CA GLU A 189 -10.19 9.97 -12.43
C GLU A 189 -10.10 11.17 -11.48
N VAL A 190 -9.01 11.95 -11.58
CA VAL A 190 -8.79 13.14 -10.75
C VAL A 190 -9.94 14.13 -10.95
N LYS A 191 -10.34 14.78 -9.85
CA LYS A 191 -11.42 15.78 -9.74
C LYS A 191 -12.83 15.25 -9.97
N PHE A 192 -13.12 14.39 -10.94
CA PHE A 192 -14.51 14.08 -11.31
C PHE A 192 -14.95 12.66 -10.99
N CYS A 193 -14.00 11.72 -10.86
CA CYS A 193 -14.30 10.31 -10.60
C CYS A 193 -15.29 9.66 -11.60
N ASN A 194 -15.34 10.13 -12.85
CA ASN A 194 -16.25 9.55 -13.87
C ASN A 194 -15.89 8.10 -14.19
N LEU A 195 -14.62 7.77 -14.06
CA LEU A 195 -14.08 6.42 -14.12
C LEU A 195 -13.45 6.07 -12.77
N SER A 196 -13.81 4.90 -12.26
CA SER A 196 -13.38 4.39 -10.96
C SER A 196 -13.18 2.88 -11.06
N VAL A 197 -12.05 2.39 -10.56
CA VAL A 197 -11.64 0.99 -10.66
C VAL A 197 -11.03 0.55 -9.34
N ILE A 198 -11.33 -0.66 -8.89
CA ILE A 198 -10.59 -1.34 -7.83
C ILE A 198 -9.64 -2.32 -8.51
N TYR A 199 -8.35 -2.20 -8.24
CA TYR A 199 -7.30 -2.97 -8.87
C TYR A 199 -6.54 -3.78 -7.83
N ASN A 200 -6.30 -5.06 -8.10
CA ASN A 200 -5.36 -5.88 -7.35
C ASN A 200 -4.09 -6.09 -8.22
N PRO A 201 -2.99 -5.37 -7.92
CA PRO A 201 -1.74 -5.51 -8.66
C PRO A 201 -1.14 -6.92 -8.62
N ILE A 202 -1.42 -7.69 -7.57
CA ILE A 202 -0.82 -9.00 -7.33
C ILE A 202 -1.49 -10.08 -8.15
N THR A 203 -2.81 -10.02 -8.29
CA THR A 203 -3.56 -10.97 -9.10
C THR A 203 -3.76 -10.49 -10.54
N GLY A 204 -3.47 -9.21 -10.82
CA GLY A 204 -3.75 -8.60 -12.12
C GLY A 204 -5.25 -8.41 -12.38
N GLN A 205 -6.10 -8.59 -11.36
CA GLN A 205 -7.54 -8.45 -11.49
C GLN A 205 -7.97 -7.01 -11.24
N TYR A 206 -9.06 -6.57 -11.86
CA TYR A 206 -9.73 -5.32 -11.54
C TYR A 206 -11.25 -5.40 -11.67
N ILE A 207 -11.94 -4.50 -10.98
CA ILE A 207 -13.38 -4.32 -11.03
C ILE A 207 -13.66 -2.86 -11.40
N ARG A 208 -14.53 -2.65 -12.38
CA ARG A 208 -15.04 -1.32 -12.71
C ARG A 208 -16.20 -0.97 -11.79
N ILE A 209 -16.15 0.22 -11.21
CA ILE A 209 -17.26 0.76 -10.43
C ILE A 209 -18.19 1.52 -11.40
N PRO A 210 -19.53 1.35 -11.30
CA PRO A 210 -20.48 2.09 -12.13
C PRO A 210 -20.24 3.60 -12.08
N LYS A 211 -20.52 4.31 -13.18
CA LYS A 211 -20.41 5.77 -13.18
C LYS A 211 -21.50 6.37 -12.28
N ASN A 212 -21.09 7.15 -11.28
CA ASN A 212 -22.03 7.90 -10.47
C ASN A 212 -22.55 9.12 -11.25
N THR A 213 -23.83 9.12 -11.58
CA THR A 213 -24.55 10.21 -12.26
C THR A 213 -25.12 11.24 -11.28
N GLY A 214 -25.13 10.96 -9.99
CA GLY A 214 -25.50 11.92 -8.95
C GLY A 214 -24.55 13.11 -8.96
N ASP A 215 -25.10 14.31 -9.11
CA ASP A 215 -24.30 15.55 -9.16
C ASP A 215 -23.28 15.57 -10.28
N ALA A 216 -23.71 15.14 -11.47
CA ALA A 216 -22.91 15.15 -12.69
C ALA A 216 -22.21 16.50 -12.92
N GLY A 217 -20.92 16.43 -13.28
CA GLY A 217 -20.08 17.61 -13.49
C GLY A 217 -19.46 18.19 -12.22
N SER A 218 -19.90 17.78 -11.02
CA SER A 218 -19.30 18.23 -9.76
C SER A 218 -17.90 17.64 -9.57
N ARG A 219 -17.01 18.40 -8.93
CA ARG A 219 -15.76 17.84 -8.42
C ARG A 219 -16.07 16.90 -7.25
N ARG A 220 -15.24 15.88 -7.03
CA ARG A 220 -15.47 14.81 -6.06
C ARG A 220 -14.20 14.48 -5.30
N VAL A 221 -14.35 14.39 -3.99
CA VAL A 221 -13.42 13.65 -3.11
C VAL A 221 -13.94 12.23 -3.01
N SER A 222 -13.07 11.24 -3.06
CA SER A 222 -13.47 9.84 -2.99
C SER A 222 -12.53 9.03 -2.11
N GLY A 223 -13.01 7.88 -1.65
CA GLY A 223 -12.22 6.96 -0.86
C GLY A 223 -12.83 5.57 -0.82
N PHE A 224 -11.98 4.58 -0.64
CA PHE A 224 -12.32 3.17 -0.64
C PHE A 224 -11.97 2.51 0.70
N GLY A 225 -12.84 1.63 1.18
CA GLY A 225 -12.59 0.92 2.42
C GLY A 225 -13.50 -0.28 2.63
N PHE A 226 -13.30 -0.93 3.77
CA PHE A 226 -14.01 -2.12 4.17
C PHE A 226 -14.80 -1.87 5.45
N SER A 227 -16.08 -2.20 5.46
CA SER A 227 -16.92 -2.20 6.66
C SER A 227 -16.85 -3.57 7.33
N SER A 228 -16.39 -3.58 8.57
CA SER A 228 -16.11 -4.80 9.32
C SER A 228 -17.36 -5.48 9.86
N MET A 229 -18.46 -4.76 10.11
CA MET A 229 -19.76 -5.33 10.51
C MET A 229 -20.49 -5.92 9.30
N SER A 230 -20.59 -5.16 8.20
CA SER A 230 -21.29 -5.63 7.00
C SER A 230 -20.47 -6.63 6.17
N LYS A 231 -19.16 -6.73 6.42
CA LYS A 231 -18.19 -7.54 5.65
C LYS A 231 -18.15 -7.18 4.17
N LYS A 232 -18.40 -5.91 3.85
CA LYS A 232 -18.45 -5.42 2.47
C LYS A 232 -17.46 -4.31 2.23
N TYR A 233 -16.89 -4.34 1.03
CA TYR A 233 -16.13 -3.24 0.47
C TYR A 233 -17.07 -2.15 -0.03
N LYS A 234 -16.69 -0.90 0.17
CA LYS A 234 -17.48 0.27 -0.18
C LYS A 234 -16.58 1.39 -0.71
N VAL A 235 -17.15 2.22 -1.56
CA VAL A 235 -16.55 3.48 -2.03
C VAL A 235 -17.50 4.61 -1.72
N PHE A 236 -16.98 5.73 -1.21
CA PHE A 236 -17.73 6.97 -1.12
C PHE A 236 -17.24 7.98 -2.15
N GLN A 237 -18.13 8.88 -2.55
CA GLN A 237 -17.85 10.07 -3.33
C GLN A 237 -18.58 11.26 -2.71
N LEU A 238 -17.85 12.32 -2.35
CA LEU A 238 -18.35 13.56 -1.77
C LEU A 238 -18.22 14.68 -2.79
N CYS A 239 -19.34 15.28 -3.18
CA CYS A 239 -19.42 16.26 -4.27
C CYS A 239 -19.21 17.70 -3.79
N TYR A 240 -18.32 18.43 -4.45
CA TYR A 240 -18.10 19.87 -4.28
C TYR A 240 -18.82 20.67 -5.37
N PRO A 241 -19.47 21.80 -5.04
CA PRO A 241 -19.55 22.43 -3.71
C PRO A 241 -20.72 21.93 -2.83
N SER A 242 -21.56 21.01 -3.34
CA SER A 242 -22.84 20.67 -2.72
C SER A 242 -22.76 19.96 -1.36
N GLY A 243 -21.62 19.33 -1.05
CA GLY A 243 -21.44 18.53 0.16
C GLY A 243 -22.23 17.22 0.18
N ARG A 244 -22.90 16.88 -0.92
CA ARG A 244 -23.65 15.63 -1.02
C ARG A 244 -22.72 14.45 -1.20
N ALA A 245 -23.00 13.37 -0.47
CA ALA A 245 -22.22 12.15 -0.51
C ALA A 245 -23.01 10.99 -1.12
N TRP A 246 -22.29 10.15 -1.84
CA TRP A 246 -22.79 8.97 -2.51
C TRP A 246 -21.93 7.79 -2.11
N VAL A 247 -22.54 6.63 -1.87
CA VAL A 247 -21.85 5.40 -1.49
C VAL A 247 -22.24 4.30 -2.47
N ASN A 248 -21.25 3.55 -2.95
CA ASN A 248 -21.44 2.30 -3.68
C ASN A 248 -20.84 1.17 -2.85
N THR A 249 -21.62 0.12 -2.65
CA THR A 249 -21.13 -1.14 -2.08
C THR A 249 -20.71 -2.03 -3.24
N ILE A 250 -19.50 -2.58 -3.18
CA ILE A 250 -18.96 -3.34 -4.33
C ILE A 250 -19.80 -4.60 -4.58
N GLY A 251 -20.13 -4.82 -5.85
CA GLY A 251 -21.11 -5.81 -6.30
C GLY A 251 -22.54 -5.28 -6.42
N SER A 252 -22.77 -4.00 -6.11
CA SER A 252 -24.00 -3.28 -6.47
C SER A 252 -23.81 -2.48 -7.76
N ASP A 253 -24.80 -2.52 -8.64
CA ASP A 253 -24.81 -1.76 -9.89
C ASP A 253 -25.18 -0.28 -9.71
N SER A 254 -25.59 0.12 -8.50
CA SER A 254 -26.08 1.47 -8.23
C SER A 254 -25.30 2.20 -7.14
N TRP A 255 -25.24 3.52 -7.29
CA TRP A 255 -24.85 4.44 -6.23
C TRP A 255 -26.09 4.85 -5.45
N ARG A 256 -25.97 4.91 -4.13
CA ARG A 256 -27.02 5.48 -3.29
C ARG A 256 -26.52 6.75 -2.60
N ARG A 257 -27.43 7.68 -2.38
CA ARG A 257 -27.14 8.90 -1.64
C ARG A 257 -26.98 8.56 -0.16
N SER A 258 -25.91 9.05 0.47
CA SER A 258 -25.79 8.99 1.93
C SER A 258 -26.76 9.98 2.57
N CYS A 259 -27.25 9.66 3.76
CA CYS A 259 -28.03 10.61 4.56
C CYS A 259 -27.15 11.73 5.14
N CYS A 260 -25.83 11.52 5.21
CA CYS A 260 -24.88 12.49 5.73
C CYS A 260 -24.30 13.36 4.62
N SER A 261 -24.15 14.65 4.90
CA SER A 261 -23.41 15.61 4.06
C SER A 261 -22.34 16.29 4.90
N THR A 262 -21.34 16.85 4.24
CA THR A 262 -20.32 17.69 4.89
C THR A 262 -19.81 18.71 3.89
N ASN A 263 -19.38 19.87 4.38
CA ASN A 263 -18.77 20.88 3.52
C ASN A 263 -17.44 20.33 2.97
N PRO A 264 -17.36 20.02 1.67
CA PRO A 264 -16.15 19.50 1.07
C PRO A 264 -15.19 20.65 0.82
N THR A 265 -13.93 20.30 0.67
CA THR A 265 -12.93 21.19 0.07
C THR A 265 -12.78 20.89 -1.40
N GLU A 266 -12.24 21.87 -2.14
CA GLU A 266 -12.01 21.75 -3.58
C GLU A 266 -11.08 20.59 -3.91
N ASP A 267 -10.07 20.39 -3.07
CA ASP A 267 -9.05 19.36 -3.22
C ASP A 267 -8.87 18.56 -1.92
N SER A 268 -8.40 17.33 -2.09
CA SER A 268 -8.07 16.39 -1.03
C SER A 268 -6.73 15.73 -1.30
N GLU A 269 -5.92 15.54 -0.27
CA GLU A 269 -4.63 14.86 -0.38
C GLU A 269 -4.51 13.72 0.65
N TYR A 270 -3.70 12.71 0.29
CA TYR A 270 -3.24 11.64 1.18
C TYR A 270 -4.37 10.80 1.80
N CYS A 271 -5.35 10.38 1.00
CA CYS A 271 -6.42 9.49 1.45
C CYS A 271 -5.83 8.20 2.03
N THR A 272 -6.07 7.95 3.33
CA THR A 272 -5.46 6.84 4.07
C THR A 272 -6.56 6.02 4.76
N PHE A 273 -6.63 4.73 4.45
CA PHE A 273 -7.54 3.80 5.12
C PHE A 273 -6.90 3.23 6.39
N ILE A 274 -7.59 3.35 7.51
CA ILE A 274 -7.18 2.80 8.81
C ILE A 274 -8.43 2.30 9.53
N ASP A 275 -8.47 1.01 9.83
CA ASP A 275 -9.48 0.35 10.68
C ASP A 275 -10.93 0.79 10.39
N GLY A 276 -11.39 0.56 9.15
CA GLY A 276 -12.76 0.87 8.74
C GLY A 276 -13.04 2.34 8.42
N HIS A 277 -12.05 3.22 8.59
CA HIS A 277 -12.16 4.65 8.29
C HIS A 277 -11.22 5.03 7.14
N VAL A 278 -11.63 6.01 6.34
CA VAL A 278 -10.69 6.75 5.47
C VAL A 278 -10.53 8.15 6.00
N PHE A 279 -9.28 8.60 6.08
CA PHE A 279 -8.89 9.95 6.46
C PHE A 279 -8.29 10.67 5.26
N TRP A 280 -8.51 11.98 5.14
CA TRP A 280 -7.82 12.80 4.13
C TRP A 280 -7.56 14.21 4.65
N LEU A 281 -6.51 14.83 4.12
CA LEU A 281 -6.20 16.23 4.35
C LEU A 281 -6.99 17.08 3.37
N SER A 282 -7.69 18.08 3.90
CA SER A 282 -8.36 19.10 3.09
C SER A 282 -7.35 20.16 2.64
N VAL A 283 -7.43 20.56 1.38
CA VAL A 283 -6.65 21.69 0.83
C VAL A 283 -7.63 22.75 0.32
N SER A 284 -7.52 23.97 0.86
CA SER A 284 -8.29 25.13 0.41
C SER A 284 -7.36 26.20 -0.14
N GLN A 285 -7.70 26.77 -1.30
CA GLN A 285 -6.97 27.89 -1.91
C GLN A 285 -6.94 29.14 -1.00
N LYS A 286 -7.92 29.27 -0.08
CA LYS A 286 -7.97 30.36 0.90
C LYS A 286 -7.15 30.09 2.18
N GLN A 287 -6.42 28.96 2.26
CA GLN A 287 -5.62 28.54 3.42
C GLN A 287 -6.36 28.51 4.77
N GLN A 288 -7.69 28.34 4.77
CA GLN A 288 -8.51 28.52 5.97
C GLN A 288 -8.98 27.24 6.69
N LEU A 289 -8.65 26.03 6.21
CA LEU A 289 -9.21 24.80 6.79
C LEU A 289 -8.12 23.77 7.15
N ASP A 290 -7.91 23.65 8.46
CA ASP A 290 -6.85 22.90 9.16
C ASP A 290 -7.37 21.60 9.80
N PHE A 291 -8.23 20.87 9.10
CA PHE A 291 -8.82 19.64 9.61
C PHE A 291 -8.40 18.44 8.80
N VAL A 292 -8.30 17.30 9.48
CA VAL A 292 -8.36 15.98 8.85
C VAL A 292 -9.83 15.57 8.79
N PHE A 293 -10.32 15.29 7.59
CA PHE A 293 -11.64 14.69 7.44
C PHE A 293 -11.55 13.19 7.61
N SER A 294 -12.62 12.59 8.11
CA SER A 294 -12.78 11.15 8.15
C SER A 294 -14.13 10.72 7.57
N PHE A 295 -14.17 9.51 7.05
CA PHE A 295 -15.40 8.81 6.69
C PHE A 295 -15.34 7.41 7.30
N ASP A 296 -16.34 7.09 8.11
CA ASP A 296 -16.54 5.76 8.69
C ASP A 296 -17.36 4.91 7.73
N PHE A 297 -16.83 3.79 7.24
CA PHE A 297 -17.56 2.90 6.32
C PHE A 297 -18.66 2.08 7.01
N GLU A 298 -18.63 2.01 8.34
CA GLU A 298 -19.62 1.31 9.12
C GLU A 298 -20.88 2.15 9.31
N THR A 299 -20.73 3.31 9.95
CA THR A 299 -21.85 4.22 10.20
C THR A 299 -22.17 5.14 9.01
N GLU A 300 -21.27 5.23 8.03
CA GLU A 300 -21.36 6.10 6.85
C GLU A 300 -21.46 7.58 7.18
N ARG A 301 -20.79 7.96 8.26
CA ARG A 301 -20.74 9.32 8.79
C ARG A 301 -19.41 9.97 8.50
N PHE A 302 -19.47 11.27 8.26
CA PHE A 302 -18.29 12.11 8.16
C PHE A 302 -17.88 12.60 9.54
N GLY A 303 -16.58 12.53 9.82
CA GLY A 303 -15.96 13.14 10.99
C GLY A 303 -14.99 14.23 10.61
N ARG A 304 -14.59 15.02 11.61
CA ARG A 304 -13.53 16.01 11.51
C ARG A 304 -12.63 15.91 12.72
N LEU A 305 -11.34 15.99 12.48
CA LEU A 305 -10.31 16.03 13.51
C LEU A 305 -9.53 17.33 13.35
N GLU A 306 -9.42 18.05 14.45
CA GLU A 306 -8.54 19.21 14.56
C GLU A 306 -7.10 18.79 14.34
N LEU A 307 -6.31 19.58 13.61
CA LEU A 307 -4.85 19.41 13.58
C LEU A 307 -4.22 19.88 14.90
N PRO A 308 -3.03 19.38 15.26
CA PRO A 308 -2.26 19.94 16.36
C PRO A 308 -2.08 21.47 16.23
N PRO A 309 -2.33 22.28 17.28
CA PRO A 309 -2.43 23.75 17.16
C PRO A 309 -1.18 24.45 16.60
N HIS A 310 0.01 23.92 16.82
CA HIS A 310 1.26 24.51 16.30
C HIS A 310 1.42 24.28 14.80
N LEU A 311 0.90 23.17 14.25
CA LEU A 311 0.93 22.89 12.80
C LEU A 311 0.03 23.85 12.02
N VAL A 312 -1.10 24.24 12.62
CA VAL A 312 -2.03 25.22 12.05
C VAL A 312 -1.36 26.55 11.76
N LYS A 313 -0.53 27.04 12.70
CA LYS A 313 0.17 28.32 12.57
C LYS A 313 1.19 28.31 11.43
N GLU A 314 1.99 27.24 11.34
CA GLU A 314 3.02 27.11 10.30
C GLU A 314 2.44 26.90 8.89
N ARG A 315 1.25 26.28 8.80
CA ARG A 315 0.58 26.10 7.51
C ARG A 315 0.09 27.43 6.94
N LYS A 316 -0.47 28.30 7.79
CA LYS A 316 -0.96 29.64 7.40
C LYS A 316 0.14 30.59 6.93
N SER A 317 1.39 30.39 7.35
CA SER A 317 2.52 31.15 6.81
C SER A 317 2.97 30.68 5.43
N GLY A 318 2.41 29.59 4.88
CA GLY A 318 2.80 29.01 3.59
C GLY A 318 4.20 28.39 3.58
N THR A 319 4.82 28.23 4.75
CA THR A 319 6.21 27.80 4.93
C THR A 319 6.37 26.30 5.16
N SER A 320 5.26 25.55 5.25
CA SER A 320 5.26 24.13 5.60
C SER A 320 4.62 23.22 4.55
N LEU A 321 5.18 22.02 4.41
CA LEU A 321 4.60 20.91 3.68
C LEU A 321 4.12 19.83 4.65
N MET A 322 2.82 19.54 4.58
CA MET A 322 2.18 18.53 5.41
C MET A 322 1.87 17.28 4.58
N THR A 323 2.15 16.13 5.16
CA THR A 323 1.79 14.83 4.61
C THR A 323 1.08 14.01 5.68
N MET A 324 0.34 12.99 5.25
CA MET A 324 -0.41 12.11 6.13
C MET A 324 -0.29 10.67 5.63
N GLY A 325 -0.45 9.72 6.55
CA GLY A 325 -0.42 8.30 6.23
C GLY A 325 -0.67 7.44 7.45
N GLU A 326 -0.38 6.15 7.32
CA GLU A 326 -0.45 5.18 8.40
C GLU A 326 0.97 4.83 8.88
N LEU A 327 1.15 4.82 10.19
CA LEU A 327 2.38 4.38 10.85
C LEU A 327 2.01 3.59 12.11
N ARG A 328 2.25 2.28 12.10
CA ARG A 328 2.00 1.35 13.23
C ARG A 328 0.53 1.29 13.64
N GLY A 329 -0.36 1.21 12.66
CA GLY A 329 -1.82 1.20 12.84
C GLY A 329 -2.42 2.55 13.22
N CYS A 330 -1.61 3.59 13.37
CA CYS A 330 -2.05 4.93 13.73
C CYS A 330 -2.00 5.87 12.53
N LEU A 331 -2.95 6.80 12.47
CA LEU A 331 -2.86 7.93 11.55
C LEU A 331 -1.70 8.83 12.00
N TYR A 332 -0.81 9.19 11.09
CA TYR A 332 0.20 10.20 11.36
C TYR A 332 0.00 11.43 10.48
N VAL A 333 0.40 12.58 11.00
CA VAL A 333 0.63 13.81 10.24
C VAL A 333 2.10 14.17 10.39
N CYS A 334 2.76 14.38 9.26
CA CYS A 334 4.15 14.78 9.18
C CYS A 334 4.21 16.20 8.62
N ASN A 335 4.96 17.08 9.28
CA ASN A 335 5.03 18.48 8.94
C ASN A 335 6.49 18.93 8.81
N VAL A 336 6.80 19.60 7.70
CA VAL A 336 8.15 20.01 7.34
C VAL A 336 8.16 21.52 7.09
N GLY A 337 8.65 22.29 8.06
CA GLY A 337 8.83 23.73 7.93
C GLY A 337 10.19 24.12 7.30
N PHE A 338 10.27 25.31 6.73
CA PHE A 338 11.53 25.88 6.22
C PHE A 338 12.56 26.04 7.36
N ARG A 339 13.68 25.29 7.32
CA ARG A 339 14.75 25.23 8.34
C ARG A 339 14.30 24.72 9.72
N ASN A 340 13.11 24.12 9.80
CA ASN A 340 12.58 23.50 11.01
C ASN A 340 12.83 21.99 10.99
N PRO A 341 12.92 21.35 12.16
CA PRO A 341 12.89 19.89 12.23
C PRO A 341 11.58 19.33 11.66
N ILE A 342 11.59 18.08 11.23
CA ILE A 342 10.37 17.37 10.81
C ILE A 342 9.65 16.90 12.06
N ASP A 343 8.44 17.37 12.22
CA ASP A 343 7.54 16.98 13.30
C ASP A 343 6.66 15.83 12.82
N ILE A 344 6.72 14.68 13.50
CA ILE A 344 5.85 13.52 13.26
C ILE A 344 4.88 13.40 14.43
N TRP A 345 3.60 13.58 14.13
CA TRP A 345 2.50 13.47 15.06
C TRP A 345 1.68 12.24 14.75
N ALA A 346 1.31 11.46 15.77
CA ALA A 346 0.41 10.33 15.62
C ALA A 346 -0.89 10.59 16.39
N LEU A 347 -2.01 10.21 15.79
CA LEU A 347 -3.30 10.19 16.44
C LEU A 347 -3.38 8.96 17.33
N LYS A 348 -3.41 9.19 18.65
CA LYS A 348 -3.52 8.13 19.66
C LYS A 348 -4.98 7.91 20.05
N GLU A 349 -5.18 6.92 20.91
CA GLU A 349 -6.47 6.59 21.51
C GLU A 349 -7.12 7.85 22.11
N GLY A 350 -8.44 7.99 21.93
CA GLY A 350 -9.18 9.18 22.36
C GLY A 350 -9.11 10.37 21.40
N SER A 351 -8.65 10.17 20.16
CA SER A 351 -8.55 11.23 19.14
C SER A 351 -7.62 12.39 19.53
N ALA A 352 -6.62 12.10 20.38
CA ALA A 352 -5.61 13.05 20.82
C ALA A 352 -4.33 12.91 19.99
N TRP A 353 -3.84 14.01 19.45
CA TRP A 353 -2.56 14.03 18.75
C TRP A 353 -1.40 14.03 19.74
N THR A 354 -0.44 13.14 19.52
CA THR A 354 0.81 13.06 20.29
C THR A 354 2.01 13.23 19.37
N LYS A 355 2.97 14.06 19.78
CA LYS A 355 4.24 14.20 19.07
C LYS A 355 5.08 12.95 19.34
N GLU A 356 5.29 12.14 18.31
CA GLU A 356 6.04 10.88 18.42
C GLU A 356 7.52 11.07 18.19
N LEU A 357 7.89 11.88 17.19
CA LEU A 357 9.28 12.08 16.82
C LEU A 357 9.52 13.47 16.25
N VAL A 358 10.71 13.99 16.54
CA VAL A 358 11.29 15.18 15.92
C VAL A 358 12.54 14.75 15.16
N VAL A 359 12.54 14.90 13.83
CA VAL A 359 13.70 14.59 12.99
C VAL A 359 14.43 15.90 12.72
N GLU A 360 15.63 16.04 13.29
CA GLU A 360 16.46 17.23 13.08
C GLU A 360 16.95 17.32 11.64
N THR A 361 16.69 18.46 10.98
CA THR A 361 16.99 18.67 9.56
C THR A 361 18.29 19.46 9.35
N CYS A 362 18.66 20.40 10.23
CA CYS A 362 19.86 21.25 10.07
C CYS A 362 21.14 20.64 10.70
N GLY A 363 22.31 20.73 10.03
CA GLY A 363 23.64 20.36 10.56
C GLY A 363 24.64 19.77 9.54
N ARG A 364 25.91 19.54 9.95
CA ARG A 364 27.03 19.08 9.08
C ARG A 364 26.85 17.69 8.41
N TYR A 365 25.84 16.90 8.80
CA TYR A 365 25.63 15.51 8.34
C TYR A 365 24.15 15.13 8.12
N ARG A 366 23.25 16.05 7.77
CA ARG A 366 21.80 15.77 7.80
C ARG A 366 21.02 16.26 6.57
N LEU A 367 19.87 15.60 6.37
CA LEU A 367 18.85 15.70 5.32
C LEU A 367 18.92 16.96 4.46
N PRO A 368 18.65 16.91 3.14
CA PRO A 368 18.51 18.10 2.30
C PRO A 368 17.43 19.03 2.86
N THR A 369 17.84 19.91 3.77
CA THR A 369 17.12 21.07 4.24
C THR A 369 17.05 21.99 3.05
N MET A 370 16.00 21.83 2.26
CA MET A 370 15.05 22.91 1.99
C MET A 370 14.08 22.39 0.93
N SER A 371 12.78 22.41 1.25
CA SER A 371 11.66 22.19 0.34
C SER A 371 11.45 20.77 -0.21
N GLY A 372 11.25 19.80 0.69
CA GLY A 372 10.74 18.48 0.33
C GLY A 372 9.57 18.01 1.19
N ALA A 373 8.76 17.11 0.67
CA ALA A 373 7.73 16.42 1.43
C ALA A 373 8.27 15.06 1.93
N TYR A 374 7.91 14.66 3.14
CA TYR A 374 8.42 13.45 3.80
C TYR A 374 7.27 12.58 4.27
N TRP A 375 7.42 11.26 4.18
CA TRP A 375 6.43 10.27 4.62
C TRP A 375 7.12 9.20 5.46
N PRO A 376 6.90 9.19 6.77
CA PRO A 376 7.20 8.03 7.61
C PRO A 376 6.53 6.77 7.05
N ILE A 377 7.32 5.71 6.85
CA ILE A 377 6.81 4.44 6.32
C ILE A 377 6.69 3.42 7.44
N LYS A 378 7.80 3.13 8.12
CA LYS A 378 7.84 2.13 9.19
C LYS A 378 9.05 2.30 10.08
N ARG A 379 8.95 1.71 11.27
CA ARG A 379 10.11 1.50 12.15
C ARG A 379 10.81 0.20 11.78
N LEU A 380 12.12 0.25 11.63
CA LEU A 380 12.97 -0.89 11.34
C LEU A 380 13.32 -1.64 12.65
N PRO A 381 13.74 -2.92 12.57
CA PRO A 381 14.03 -3.73 13.77
C PRO A 381 15.14 -3.18 14.66
N ASP A 382 16.09 -2.44 14.09
CA ASP A 382 17.16 -1.70 14.78
C ASP A 382 16.67 -0.42 15.46
N GLY A 383 15.39 -0.09 15.32
CA GLY A 383 14.75 1.07 15.94
C GLY A 383 14.75 2.32 15.07
N ASP A 384 15.42 2.31 13.91
CA ASP A 384 15.42 3.41 12.93
C ASP A 384 14.03 3.65 12.34
N ILE A 385 13.75 4.87 11.88
CA ILE A 385 12.55 5.17 11.10
C ILE A 385 12.92 5.29 9.64
N LEU A 386 12.28 4.48 8.79
CA LEU A 386 12.38 4.60 7.35
C LEU A 386 11.35 5.60 6.86
N MET A 387 11.81 6.64 6.16
CA MET A 387 10.97 7.64 5.52
C MET A 387 11.16 7.61 4.00
N PHE A 388 10.12 7.96 3.26
CA PHE A 388 10.20 8.36 1.87
C PHE A 388 10.23 9.88 1.79
N CYS A 389 11.01 10.46 0.88
CA CYS A 389 10.99 11.90 0.66
C CYS A 389 10.98 12.26 -0.82
N ASN A 390 10.27 13.35 -1.13
CA ASN A 390 10.35 14.05 -2.42
C ASN A 390 11.01 15.40 -2.22
N ILE A 391 12.14 15.63 -2.86
CA ILE A 391 12.87 16.88 -2.82
C ILE A 391 12.46 17.72 -4.03
N ARG A 392 11.79 18.86 -3.79
CA ARG A 392 11.21 19.68 -4.87
C ARG A 392 12.28 20.35 -5.74
N ILE A 393 13.34 20.90 -5.13
CA ILE A 393 14.38 21.68 -5.85
C ILE A 393 15.03 20.85 -6.96
N ILE A 394 15.39 19.62 -6.64
CA ILE A 394 16.11 18.74 -7.56
C ILE A 394 15.18 17.69 -8.21
N SER A 395 13.88 17.76 -7.94
CA SER A 395 12.86 16.86 -8.47
C SER A 395 13.22 15.37 -8.28
N GLN A 396 13.69 15.01 -7.08
CA GLN A 396 14.16 13.64 -6.78
C GLN A 396 13.40 13.03 -5.62
N SER A 397 13.22 11.71 -5.70
CA SER A 397 12.67 10.88 -4.63
C SER A 397 13.75 10.04 -3.97
N ALA A 398 13.60 9.75 -2.69
CA ALA A 398 14.53 8.92 -1.94
C ALA A 398 13.93 8.22 -0.74
N MET A 399 14.61 7.15 -0.34
CA MET A 399 14.43 6.51 0.96
C MET A 399 15.43 7.08 1.95
N VAL A 400 14.99 7.36 3.17
CA VAL A 400 15.80 7.93 4.23
C VAL A 400 15.55 7.17 5.54
N PRO A 401 16.41 6.21 5.91
CA PRO A 401 16.47 5.74 7.28
C PRO A 401 17.04 6.84 8.17
N TYR A 402 16.37 7.07 9.28
CA TYR A 402 16.76 7.97 10.34
C TYR A 402 16.97 7.19 11.62
N ASN A 403 18.19 7.24 12.14
CA ASN A 403 18.51 6.66 13.42
C ASN A 403 18.14 7.63 14.53
N VAL A 404 17.21 7.21 15.38
CA VAL A 404 16.66 8.05 16.46
C VAL A 404 17.69 8.29 17.56
N ALA A 405 18.56 7.33 17.85
CA ALA A 405 19.54 7.41 18.94
C ALA A 405 20.72 8.34 18.60
N THR A 406 21.32 8.17 17.43
CA THR A 406 22.44 9.00 16.94
C THR A 406 21.97 10.28 16.25
N LYS A 407 20.65 10.40 16.03
CA LYS A 407 20.01 11.46 15.25
C LYS A 407 20.60 11.58 13.83
N SER A 408 21.15 10.51 13.26
CA SER A 408 21.78 10.53 11.94
C SER A 408 20.82 10.03 10.84
N SER A 409 20.93 10.58 9.64
CA SER A 409 20.19 10.13 8.46
C SER A 409 21.14 9.75 7.33
N ARG A 410 20.76 8.77 6.51
CA ARG A 410 21.41 8.49 5.22
C ARG A 410 20.41 8.67 4.09
N TYR A 411 20.88 9.12 2.91
CA TYR A 411 20.05 9.38 1.74
C TYR A 411 20.25 8.31 0.69
N TYR A 412 19.17 7.62 0.32
CA TYR A 412 19.20 6.59 -0.72
C TYR A 412 18.36 7.06 -1.89
N LYS A 413 19.03 7.64 -2.88
CA LYS A 413 18.40 8.16 -4.09
C LYS A 413 17.74 7.04 -4.87
N ILE A 414 16.48 7.20 -5.24
CA ILE A 414 15.80 6.23 -6.11
C ILE A 414 16.10 6.63 -7.56
N TYR A 415 17.05 5.94 -8.20
CA TYR A 415 17.37 6.14 -9.62
C TYR A 415 16.37 5.38 -10.52
N ARG A 416 16.14 5.87 -11.76
CA ARG A 416 15.37 5.17 -12.81
C ARG A 416 13.86 4.96 -12.62
N VAL A 417 13.22 5.56 -11.60
CA VAL A 417 11.79 5.91 -11.77
C VAL A 417 11.79 7.06 -12.77
N ASN A 418 11.62 6.75 -14.06
CA ASN A 418 11.84 7.67 -15.17
C ASN A 418 10.90 8.89 -15.06
N THR A 419 11.35 9.95 -14.39
CA THR A 419 10.73 11.26 -14.37
C THR A 419 11.19 12.00 -15.63
N GLN A 420 10.81 11.52 -16.82
CA GLN A 420 10.97 12.34 -18.03
C GLN A 420 10.21 13.68 -17.91
N LEU A 421 9.34 13.79 -16.89
CA LEU A 421 8.69 15.02 -16.49
C LEU A 421 9.13 15.38 -15.05
N PRO A 422 9.91 16.45 -14.86
CA PRO A 422 10.41 16.93 -13.55
C PRO A 422 9.34 17.31 -12.50
N LYS A 423 8.04 17.15 -12.79
CA LYS A 423 6.97 17.80 -12.01
C LYS A 423 5.98 16.86 -11.32
N ALA A 424 6.22 15.55 -11.33
CA ALA A 424 5.29 14.56 -10.81
C ALA A 424 5.89 13.77 -9.65
N PRO A 425 5.72 14.22 -8.40
CA PRO A 425 6.25 13.51 -7.25
C PRO A 425 5.56 12.14 -7.08
N LEU A 426 6.35 11.13 -6.72
CA LEU A 426 5.85 9.83 -6.26
C LEU A 426 5.14 10.00 -4.92
N VAL A 427 3.98 9.38 -4.74
CA VAL A 427 3.26 9.36 -3.47
C VAL A 427 3.34 7.94 -2.90
N PRO A 428 3.91 7.77 -1.70
CA PRO A 428 3.91 6.47 -1.05
C PRO A 428 2.52 6.13 -0.54
N ILE A 429 2.11 4.89 -0.78
CA ILE A 429 0.88 4.30 -0.28
C ILE A 429 1.26 3.03 0.46
N VAL A 430 0.76 2.91 1.68
CA VAL A 430 0.87 1.68 2.46
C VAL A 430 0.14 0.56 1.71
N PHE A 431 0.85 -0.54 1.46
CA PHE A 431 0.31 -1.65 0.68
C PHE A 431 0.74 -2.98 1.31
N ILE A 432 -0.24 -3.84 1.59
CA ILE A 432 0.00 -5.21 2.02
C ILE A 432 -0.50 -6.11 0.90
N PRO A 433 0.37 -6.87 0.22
CA PRO A 433 -0.05 -7.73 -0.88
C PRO A 433 -1.20 -8.66 -0.51
N ASN A 434 -2.14 -8.81 -1.44
CA ASN A 434 -3.30 -9.68 -1.29
C ASN A 434 -3.39 -10.65 -2.46
N PHE A 435 -3.31 -11.93 -2.15
CA PHE A 435 -3.33 -13.03 -3.12
C PHE A 435 -4.73 -13.56 -3.43
N VAL A 436 -5.75 -13.13 -2.68
CA VAL A 436 -7.11 -13.60 -2.82
C VAL A 436 -7.76 -12.96 -4.05
N SER A 437 -8.46 -13.78 -4.84
CA SER A 437 -9.20 -13.30 -6.00
C SER A 437 -10.39 -12.41 -5.60
N PHE A 438 -10.82 -11.51 -6.49
CA PHE A 438 -12.01 -10.71 -6.23
C PHE A 438 -13.28 -11.52 -6.02
N LYS A 439 -13.45 -12.63 -6.75
CA LYS A 439 -14.61 -13.51 -6.58
C LYS A 439 -14.65 -14.13 -5.18
N ALA A 440 -13.50 -14.51 -4.63
CA ALA A 440 -13.41 -15.01 -3.27
C ALA A 440 -13.64 -13.90 -2.22
N LEU A 441 -13.22 -12.66 -2.48
CA LEU A 441 -13.42 -11.52 -1.56
C LEU A 441 -14.83 -10.92 -1.59
N MET A 442 -15.47 -10.91 -2.76
CA MET A 442 -16.67 -10.10 -3.03
C MET A 442 -17.85 -10.92 -3.58
N GLY A 443 -17.66 -12.23 -3.77
CA GLY A 443 -18.66 -13.14 -4.34
C GLY A 443 -18.65 -13.15 -5.87
N ASN A 444 -19.48 -14.03 -6.43
CA ASN A 444 -19.53 -14.29 -7.88
C ASN A 444 -20.35 -13.25 -8.67
N ASN A 445 -21.05 -12.35 -7.99
CA ASN A 445 -21.94 -11.36 -8.61
C ASN A 445 -21.20 -10.15 -9.18
N VAL A 446 -19.88 -10.08 -9.01
CA VAL A 446 -19.06 -8.97 -9.49
C VAL A 446 -18.40 -9.35 -10.82
N GLU A 447 -18.50 -8.47 -11.81
CA GLU A 447 -17.74 -8.60 -13.04
C GLU A 447 -16.25 -8.34 -12.77
N VAL A 448 -15.48 -9.43 -12.72
CA VAL A 448 -14.03 -9.40 -12.51
C VAL A 448 -13.33 -9.49 -13.85
N LEU A 449 -12.52 -8.48 -14.13
CA LEU A 449 -11.72 -8.37 -15.34
C LEU A 449 -10.25 -8.64 -15.01
N ASN A 450 -9.48 -9.07 -15.99
CA ASN A 450 -8.04 -9.33 -15.84
C ASN A 450 -7.25 -8.39 -16.76
N VAL A 451 -6.09 -7.96 -16.31
CA VAL A 451 -5.06 -7.38 -17.17
C VAL A 451 -4.64 -8.44 -18.20
N SER A 452 -4.49 -8.05 -19.47
CA SER A 452 -4.11 -8.99 -20.53
C SER A 452 -2.77 -9.68 -20.22
N SER A 453 -2.74 -11.00 -20.44
CA SER A 453 -1.72 -11.92 -19.91
C SER A 453 -0.30 -11.71 -20.43
N SER A 454 -0.09 -10.91 -21.47
CA SER A 454 1.26 -10.61 -21.98
C SER A 454 2.06 -9.63 -21.10
N VAL A 455 1.43 -8.99 -20.11
CA VAL A 455 2.07 -7.95 -19.26
C VAL A 455 1.88 -8.22 -17.75
N ALA A 456 1.29 -9.37 -17.40
CA ALA A 456 0.91 -9.69 -16.02
C ALA A 456 2.05 -10.25 -15.15
N ALA A 457 3.23 -10.50 -15.73
CA ALA A 457 4.41 -10.82 -14.94
C ALA A 457 5.00 -9.50 -14.39
N PRO A 458 5.07 -9.29 -13.06
CA PRO A 458 5.92 -8.22 -12.53
C PRO A 458 7.32 -8.48 -13.07
N GLY A 459 8.06 -7.45 -13.51
CA GLY A 459 9.41 -7.54 -14.12
C GLY A 459 10.31 -8.64 -13.56
N LEU A 460 10.04 -9.85 -14.02
CA LEU A 460 10.60 -11.14 -13.63
C LEU A 460 10.93 -11.76 -14.98
N PRO A 461 12.09 -12.43 -15.07
CA PRO A 461 12.58 -12.95 -16.34
C PRO A 461 11.46 -13.70 -17.07
N SER A 462 11.30 -13.40 -18.35
CA SER A 462 10.26 -13.90 -19.25
C SER A 462 10.20 -15.42 -19.38
N ASP A 463 11.15 -16.12 -18.78
CA ASP A 463 11.26 -17.55 -18.80
C ASP A 463 10.50 -18.14 -17.60
N ARG A 464 9.47 -18.94 -17.90
CA ARG A 464 8.89 -19.87 -16.93
C ARG A 464 10.03 -20.72 -16.37
N GLN A 465 10.54 -20.36 -15.19
CA GLN A 465 11.55 -21.16 -14.54
C GLN A 465 10.94 -22.53 -14.19
N PRO A 466 11.66 -23.63 -14.44
CA PRO A 466 11.19 -24.96 -14.04
C PRO A 466 10.81 -24.97 -12.56
N ILE A 467 9.75 -25.70 -12.19
CA ILE A 467 9.28 -25.82 -10.79
C ILE A 467 10.45 -26.13 -9.84
N GLN A 468 11.40 -26.96 -10.28
CA GLN A 468 12.61 -27.32 -9.54
C GLN A 468 13.57 -26.14 -9.29
N ALA A 469 13.73 -25.21 -10.23
CA ALA A 469 14.63 -24.05 -10.08
C ALA A 469 14.07 -23.02 -9.08
N VAL A 470 12.77 -22.71 -9.18
CA VAL A 470 12.08 -21.85 -8.20
C VAL A 470 12.10 -22.52 -6.82
N TRP A 471 11.98 -23.84 -6.78
CA TRP A 471 12.02 -24.60 -5.53
C TRP A 471 13.38 -24.62 -4.84
N VAL A 472 14.47 -24.79 -5.59
CA VAL A 472 15.84 -24.69 -5.04
C VAL A 472 16.08 -23.30 -4.47
N SER A 473 15.55 -22.25 -5.11
CA SER A 473 15.57 -20.88 -4.58
C SER A 473 14.74 -20.71 -3.31
N CYS A 474 13.54 -21.32 -3.24
CA CYS A 474 12.72 -21.32 -2.02
C CYS A 474 13.46 -22.02 -0.86
N PHE A 475 14.10 -23.16 -1.13
CA PHE A 475 14.84 -23.91 -0.12
C PHE A 475 16.13 -23.24 0.32
N SER A 476 16.88 -22.62 -0.58
CA SER A 476 18.07 -21.85 -0.19
C SER A 476 17.69 -20.67 0.70
N HIS A 477 16.55 -20.03 0.44
CA HIS A 477 16.00 -18.98 1.29
C HIS A 477 15.56 -19.53 2.66
N VAL A 478 14.86 -20.66 2.72
CA VAL A 478 14.47 -21.27 4.02
C VAL A 478 15.68 -21.79 4.81
N ALA A 479 16.72 -22.28 4.12
CA ALA A 479 17.94 -22.77 4.73
C ALA A 479 18.84 -21.64 5.26
N SER A 480 18.92 -20.49 4.58
CA SER A 480 19.72 -19.35 5.04
C SER A 480 19.22 -18.79 6.38
N TYR A 481 17.91 -18.82 6.64
CA TYR A 481 17.33 -18.42 7.93
C TYR A 481 17.65 -19.39 9.08
N LYS A 482 18.00 -20.66 8.81
CA LYS A 482 18.41 -21.60 9.88
C LYS A 482 19.82 -21.35 10.42
N ASN A 483 20.68 -20.67 9.68
CA ASN A 483 22.06 -20.39 10.11
C ASN A 483 22.20 -19.12 10.97
N VAL A 484 21.13 -18.36 11.20
CA VAL A 484 21.18 -17.13 12.02
C VAL A 484 20.84 -17.40 13.51
N GLY A 485 20.49 -18.65 13.86
CA GLY A 485 20.08 -19.04 15.22
C GLY A 485 21.10 -19.89 16.01
N ARG A 486 22.31 -20.08 15.48
CA ARG A 486 23.40 -20.77 16.19
C ARG A 486 24.68 -19.94 16.08
N HIS A 487 24.77 -18.86 16.85
CA HIS A 487 26.03 -18.35 17.40
C HIS A 487 25.73 -17.52 18.63
#